data_AF-A0A1I8NZM2-F1
#
_entry.id   AF-A0A1I8NZM2-F1
#
_cell.length_a   1.000
_cell.length_b   1.000
_cell.length_c   1.000
_cell.angle_alpha   90.00
_cell.angle_beta   90.00
_cell.angle_gamma   90.00
#
_symmetry.space_group_name_H-M   'P 1'
#
loop_
_entity.id
_entity.type
_entity.pdbx_description
1 polymer ?
#
loop_
_entity_poly.entity_id
_entity_poly.type
_entity_poly.pdbx_seq_one_letter_code
_entity_poly.pdbx_strand_id
1 'polypeptide(L)'
;METNLNKVLNQGVRHQLNGLLCKYTNVMKGWQYRWFAVDPQSGILSYYLSDSTSAGDDVPPPAHVLSSSPRGQVHLAGAVVCPSDEDSRTFSIGCASGDTIKLRAADARARQEWVDGLRAVVESHTKAMDISNSTPLPPRELLAASDAMASARQALYLTEQCNASLARAIENIECETFSPTDPDLLLMKAISTASTQCLHQCLSLLQRHQEINTPHSETTSVN
;
A
#
# COMPACT_ATOMS: atom_id res chain seq x y z
N MET A 1 25.17 17.15 24.83
CA MET A 1 26.14 17.25 23.72
C MET A 1 25.58 16.43 22.57
N GLU A 2 24.49 16.91 21.97
CA GLU A 2 23.75 16.20 20.91
C GLU A 2 24.57 16.25 19.62
N THR A 3 25.10 15.08 19.28
CA THR A 3 26.09 14.88 18.23
C THR A 3 25.56 15.20 16.85
N ASN A 4 26.43 15.77 16.01
CA ASN A 4 26.26 16.08 14.60
C ASN A 4 25.59 14.99 13.73
N LEU A 5 25.47 13.74 14.20
CA LEU A 5 24.67 12.68 13.60
C LEU A 5 23.19 13.06 13.39
N ASN A 6 22.55 13.71 14.37
CA ASN A 6 21.15 14.13 14.23
C ASN A 6 20.97 15.23 13.18
N LYS A 7 22.02 16.00 12.88
CA LYS A 7 22.04 17.00 11.80
C LYS A 7 22.23 16.36 10.43
N VAL A 8 23.09 15.34 10.32
CA VAL A 8 23.36 14.65 9.03
C VAL A 8 22.20 13.73 8.63
N LEU A 9 21.58 13.01 9.58
CA LEU A 9 20.34 12.26 9.33
C LEU A 9 19.16 13.19 9.01
N ASN A 10 19.08 14.36 9.64
CA ASN A 10 18.10 15.40 9.26
C ASN A 10 18.38 16.02 7.89
N GLN A 11 19.63 16.09 7.43
CA GLN A 11 19.96 16.75 6.16
C GLN A 11 19.44 15.94 4.95
N GLY A 12 19.31 14.62 5.07
CA GLY A 12 18.66 13.79 4.04
C GLY A 12 17.15 14.00 3.93
N VAL A 13 16.50 14.47 5.00
CA VAL A 13 15.04 14.68 5.10
C VAL A 13 14.63 16.14 4.80
N ARG A 14 15.60 17.05 4.60
CA ARG A 14 15.36 18.51 4.60
C ARG A 14 15.30 19.20 3.25
N HIS A 15 15.46 18.49 2.14
CA HIS A 15 15.11 19.07 0.85
C HIS A 15 13.60 18.97 0.72
N GLN A 16 12.90 20.12 0.81
CA GLN A 16 11.48 20.18 0.49
C GLN A 16 11.29 19.58 -0.91
N LEU A 17 10.70 18.39 -0.97
CA LEU A 17 10.47 17.69 -2.22
C LEU A 17 9.26 18.35 -2.89
N ASN A 18 9.51 19.45 -3.58
CA ASN A 18 8.51 20.20 -4.33
C ASN A 18 9.01 20.48 -5.75
N GLY A 19 8.09 20.61 -6.70
CA GLY A 19 8.44 20.79 -8.10
C GLY A 19 7.35 20.42 -9.07
N LEU A 20 7.57 20.74 -10.35
CA LEU A 20 6.69 20.37 -11.45
C LEU A 20 6.90 18.91 -11.84
N LEU A 21 5.81 18.15 -11.88
CA LEU A 21 5.78 16.81 -12.47
C LEU A 21 4.61 16.68 -13.44
N CYS A 22 4.78 15.85 -14.46
CA CYS A 22 3.71 15.44 -15.34
C CYS A 22 2.89 14.34 -14.66
N LYS A 23 1.63 14.60 -14.34
CA LYS A 23 0.68 13.61 -13.79
C LYS A 23 -0.16 13.02 -14.92
N TYR A 24 -0.27 11.70 -14.97
CA TYR A 24 -1.25 11.06 -15.84
C TYR A 24 -2.66 11.22 -15.26
N THR A 25 -3.60 11.70 -16.08
CA THR A 25 -4.95 12.06 -15.63
C THR A 25 -6.01 11.11 -16.14
N ASN A 26 -6.19 11.00 -17.46
CA ASN A 26 -7.07 10.03 -18.11
C ASN A 26 -6.65 9.85 -19.57
N VAL A 27 -7.28 8.92 -20.28
CA VAL A 27 -6.98 8.64 -21.71
C VAL A 27 -7.22 9.86 -22.60
N MET A 28 -8.18 10.73 -22.26
CA MET A 28 -8.57 11.88 -23.08
C MET A 28 -7.62 13.07 -22.94
N LYS A 29 -7.12 13.35 -21.73
CA LYS A 29 -6.26 14.49 -21.41
C LYS A 29 -4.78 14.11 -21.28
N GLY A 30 -4.49 12.82 -21.09
CA GLY A 30 -3.13 12.29 -20.96
C GLY A 30 -2.35 12.86 -19.77
N TRP A 31 -1.10 13.20 -20.05
CA TRP A 31 -0.13 13.77 -19.12
C TRP A 31 -0.31 15.29 -18.97
N GLN A 32 -0.38 15.78 -17.73
CA GLN A 32 -0.52 17.20 -17.46
C GLN A 32 0.44 17.64 -16.36
N TYR A 33 1.07 18.81 -16.55
CA TYR A 33 1.91 19.41 -15.52
C TYR A 33 1.09 19.80 -14.29
N ARG A 34 1.61 19.41 -13.13
CA ARG A 34 1.09 19.76 -11.80
C ARG A 34 2.27 20.07 -10.91
N TRP A 35 2.10 21.07 -10.06
CA TRP A 35 3.06 21.32 -8.99
C TRP A 35 2.79 20.32 -7.87
N PHE A 36 3.80 19.57 -7.47
CA PHE A 36 3.76 18.67 -6.34
C PHE A 36 4.58 19.26 -5.19
N ALA A 37 4.11 19.02 -3.98
CA ALA A 37 4.84 19.33 -2.77
C ALA A 37 4.61 18.22 -1.75
N VAL A 38 5.70 17.68 -1.21
CA VAL A 38 5.68 16.77 -0.07
C VAL A 38 5.90 17.59 1.19
N ASP A 39 5.05 17.34 2.19
CA ASP A 39 5.33 17.75 3.55
C ASP A 39 5.93 16.56 4.32
N PRO A 40 7.24 16.58 4.63
CA PRO A 40 7.90 15.50 5.36
C PRO A 40 7.38 15.31 6.79
N GLN A 41 6.79 16.35 7.40
CA GLN A 41 6.29 16.26 8.78
C GLN A 41 4.95 15.54 8.86
N SER A 42 4.02 15.86 7.95
CA SER A 42 2.72 15.19 7.90
C SER A 42 2.72 13.92 7.05
N GLY A 43 3.73 13.72 6.20
CA GLY A 43 3.79 12.56 5.29
C GLY A 43 2.79 12.67 4.15
N ILE A 44 2.36 13.89 3.81
CA ILE A 44 1.34 14.15 2.79
C ILE A 44 2.00 14.68 1.52
N LEU A 45 1.68 14.06 0.38
CA LEU A 45 1.96 14.56 -0.95
C LEU A 45 0.73 15.34 -1.45
N SER A 46 0.90 16.64 -1.69
CA SER A 46 -0.13 17.52 -2.24
C SER A 46 0.19 17.89 -3.68
N TYR A 47 -0.83 18.04 -4.52
CA TYR A 47 -0.65 18.60 -5.86
C TYR A 47 -1.62 19.74 -6.19
N TYR A 48 -1.10 20.70 -6.96
CA TYR A 48 -1.78 21.93 -7.34
C TYR A 48 -1.87 22.03 -8.87
N LEU A 49 -2.91 22.72 -9.35
CA LEU A 49 -2.97 23.06 -10.77
C LEU A 49 -1.90 24.11 -11.07
N SER A 50 -1.07 23.85 -12.07
CA SER A 50 -0.17 24.85 -12.63
C SER A 50 -0.69 25.24 -14.01
N ASP A 51 -0.79 26.54 -14.29
CA ASP A 51 -1.04 27.03 -15.64
C ASP A 51 0.28 26.96 -16.41
N SER A 52 0.31 26.16 -17.48
CA SER A 52 1.50 25.85 -18.28
C SER A 52 2.11 27.06 -18.99
N THR A 53 1.48 28.24 -18.89
CA THR A 53 1.88 29.45 -19.62
C THR A 53 3.03 30.21 -18.94
N SER A 54 3.47 29.81 -17.74
CA SER A 54 4.56 30.44 -16.98
C SER A 54 5.71 29.50 -16.60
N ALA A 55 5.68 28.26 -17.08
CA ALA A 55 6.59 27.18 -16.69
C ALA A 55 7.95 27.28 -17.38
N GLY A 56 8.80 28.20 -16.91
CA GLY A 56 10.25 28.01 -16.95
C GLY A 56 10.65 27.08 -15.79
N ASP A 57 11.52 26.11 -16.06
CA ASP A 57 11.88 24.95 -15.22
C ASP A 57 12.32 25.24 -13.76
N ASP A 58 12.47 26.50 -13.36
CA ASP A 58 13.10 26.87 -12.07
C ASP A 58 12.38 27.97 -11.29
N VAL A 59 11.17 28.37 -11.73
CA VAL A 59 10.39 29.41 -11.04
C VAL A 59 9.22 28.75 -10.31
N PRO A 60 9.19 28.77 -8.95
CA PRO A 60 8.05 28.25 -8.21
C PRO A 60 6.79 28.99 -8.66
N PRO A 61 5.64 28.28 -8.77
CA PRO A 61 4.40 28.92 -9.15
C PRO A 61 4.12 30.08 -8.19
N PRO A 62 3.59 31.20 -8.70
CA PRO A 62 3.39 32.39 -7.89
C PRO A 62 2.60 32.03 -6.63
N ALA A 63 3.01 32.59 -5.48
CA ALA A 63 2.59 32.17 -4.13
C ALA A 63 1.05 32.07 -3.94
N HIS A 64 0.26 32.76 -4.76
CA HIS A 64 -1.20 32.66 -4.77
C HIS A 64 -1.74 31.27 -5.18
N VAL A 65 -1.00 30.51 -6.00
CA VAL A 65 -1.39 29.14 -6.41
C VAL A 65 -1.09 28.13 -5.31
N LEU A 66 0.04 28.27 -4.62
CA LEU A 66 0.38 27.46 -3.44
C LEU A 66 -0.50 27.82 -2.23
N SER A 67 -1.04 29.05 -2.19
CA SER A 67 -2.05 29.51 -1.23
C SER A 67 -3.47 29.02 -1.57
N SER A 68 -3.70 28.42 -2.75
CA SER A 68 -4.98 27.81 -3.08
C SER A 68 -5.10 26.43 -2.42
N SER A 69 -6.33 25.95 -2.19
CA SER A 69 -6.51 24.60 -1.69
C SER A 69 -5.92 23.57 -2.67
N PRO A 70 -5.16 22.58 -2.18
CA PRO A 70 -4.59 21.57 -3.03
C PRO A 70 -5.69 20.85 -3.80
N ARG A 71 -5.45 20.56 -5.07
CA ARG A 71 -6.42 19.88 -5.94
C ARG A 71 -6.63 18.43 -5.48
N GLY A 72 -5.62 17.84 -4.88
CA GLY A 72 -5.67 16.54 -4.24
C GLY A 72 -4.47 16.33 -3.33
N GLN A 73 -4.66 15.47 -2.34
CA GLN A 73 -3.64 15.08 -1.37
C GLN A 73 -3.64 13.57 -1.21
N VAL A 74 -2.47 13.02 -0.92
CA VAL A 74 -2.26 11.59 -0.70
C VAL A 74 -1.36 11.38 0.50
N HIS A 75 -1.71 10.42 1.34
CA HIS A 75 -0.87 9.97 2.45
C HIS A 75 0.20 9.01 1.92
N LEU A 76 1.46 9.30 2.23
CA LEU A 76 2.59 8.49 1.82
C LEU A 76 2.85 7.32 2.77
N ALA A 77 2.25 7.31 3.96
CA ALA A 77 2.42 6.21 4.88
C ALA A 77 1.83 4.91 4.31
N GLY A 78 2.63 3.84 4.25
CA GLY A 78 2.27 2.58 3.59
C GLY A 78 2.18 2.66 2.06
N ALA A 79 2.54 3.80 1.43
CA ALA A 79 2.58 3.89 -0.03
C ALA A 79 3.81 3.17 -0.60
N VAL A 80 3.76 2.76 -1.87
CA VAL A 80 4.86 2.09 -2.57
C VAL A 80 5.26 2.94 -3.77
N VAL A 81 6.55 3.27 -3.88
CA VAL A 81 7.09 4.08 -4.98
C VAL A 81 7.88 3.20 -5.95
N CYS A 82 7.36 3.05 -7.16
CA CYS A 82 7.90 2.17 -8.20
C CYS A 82 8.43 3.00 -9.40
N PRO A 83 9.74 3.04 -9.66
CA PRO A 83 10.27 3.55 -10.92
C PRO A 83 9.81 2.65 -12.07
N SER A 84 9.52 3.24 -13.23
CA SER A 84 9.18 2.49 -14.43
C SER A 84 10.42 1.89 -15.08
N ASP A 85 10.29 0.70 -15.66
CA ASP A 85 11.30 0.03 -16.49
C ASP A 85 11.20 0.40 -17.98
N GLU A 86 10.03 0.88 -18.42
CA GLU A 86 9.76 1.28 -19.81
C GLU A 86 10.53 2.55 -20.21
N ASP A 87 10.71 3.50 -19.28
CA ASP A 87 11.42 4.74 -19.54
C ASP A 87 12.17 5.30 -18.32
N SER A 88 13.11 6.21 -18.58
CA SER A 88 14.00 6.75 -17.55
C SER A 88 13.43 7.92 -16.75
N ARG A 89 12.19 8.37 -17.00
CA ARG A 89 11.59 9.59 -16.41
C ARG A 89 10.30 9.31 -15.64
N THR A 90 9.66 8.18 -15.86
CA THR A 90 8.37 7.82 -15.26
C THR A 90 8.54 6.99 -13.99
N PHE A 91 7.63 7.19 -13.05
CA PHE A 91 7.47 6.40 -11.83
C PHE A 91 6.01 6.42 -11.38
N SER A 92 5.62 5.49 -10.52
CA SER A 92 4.29 5.44 -9.92
C SER A 92 4.35 5.41 -8.40
N ILE A 93 3.30 5.95 -7.79
CA ILE A 93 3.06 5.90 -6.35
C ILE A 93 1.77 5.11 -6.16
N GLY A 94 1.88 3.90 -5.61
CA GLY A 94 0.74 3.11 -5.14
C GLY A 94 0.40 3.50 -3.72
N CYS A 95 -0.73 4.14 -3.50
CA CYS A 95 -1.16 4.61 -2.19
C CYS A 95 -1.71 3.43 -1.37
N ALA A 96 -1.65 3.50 -0.05
CA ALA A 96 -2.27 2.50 0.83
C ALA A 96 -3.80 2.42 0.64
N SER A 97 -4.45 3.45 0.07
CA SER A 97 -5.87 3.44 -0.31
C SER A 97 -6.19 2.53 -1.50
N GLY A 98 -5.16 2.04 -2.23
CA GLY A 98 -5.31 1.30 -3.49
C GLY A 98 -5.21 2.18 -4.74
N ASP A 99 -5.22 3.52 -4.60
CA ASP A 99 -5.06 4.42 -5.72
C ASP A 99 -3.63 4.44 -6.23
N THR A 100 -3.43 4.45 -7.55
CA THR A 100 -2.08 4.58 -8.15
C THR A 100 -1.96 5.88 -8.93
N ILE A 101 -0.93 6.67 -8.61
CA ILE A 101 -0.60 7.90 -9.32
C ILE A 101 0.62 7.65 -10.19
N LYS A 102 0.49 7.85 -11.50
CA LYS A 102 1.63 7.83 -12.44
C LYS A 102 2.16 9.24 -12.65
N LEU A 103 3.46 9.40 -12.44
CA LEU A 103 4.19 10.67 -12.51
C LEU A 103 5.39 10.55 -13.44
N ARG A 104 5.73 11.66 -14.08
CA ARG A 104 6.89 11.78 -14.95
C ARG A 104 7.68 13.03 -14.59
N ALA A 105 8.97 12.85 -14.34
CA ALA A 105 9.93 13.92 -14.08
C ALA A 105 10.51 14.51 -15.38
N ALA A 106 11.22 15.63 -15.26
CA ALA A 106 11.87 16.28 -16.41
C ALA A 106 12.94 15.37 -17.06
N ASP A 107 13.76 14.71 -16.22
CA ASP A 107 14.84 13.83 -16.63
C ASP A 107 15.05 12.66 -15.65
N ALA A 108 16.01 11.80 -15.96
CA ALA A 108 16.30 10.59 -15.18
C ALA A 108 16.89 10.86 -13.80
N ARG A 109 17.63 11.96 -13.65
CA ARG A 109 18.20 12.38 -12.37
C ARG A 109 17.11 12.95 -11.48
N ALA A 110 16.29 13.87 -11.99
CA ALA A 110 15.14 14.42 -11.29
C ALA A 110 14.19 13.31 -10.86
N ARG A 111 13.92 12.32 -11.73
CA ARG A 111 13.15 11.12 -11.36
C ARG A 111 13.75 10.42 -10.15
N GLN A 112 15.07 10.20 -10.15
CA GLN A 112 15.75 9.50 -9.07
C GLN A 112 15.66 10.27 -7.75
N GLU A 113 15.89 11.59 -7.79
CA GLU A 113 15.75 12.47 -6.62
C GLU A 113 14.32 12.43 -6.04
N TRP A 114 13.29 12.45 -6.89
CA TRP A 114 11.90 12.28 -6.46
C TRP A 114 11.63 10.91 -5.85
N VAL A 115 12.08 9.83 -6.49
CA VAL A 115 11.87 8.46 -6.01
C VAL A 115 12.54 8.24 -4.66
N ASP A 116 13.80 8.67 -4.51
CA ASP A 116 14.55 8.49 -3.27
C ASP A 116 13.97 9.34 -2.14
N GLY A 117 13.61 10.59 -2.43
CA GLY A 117 12.96 11.47 -1.45
C GLY A 117 11.60 10.95 -0.99
N LEU A 118 10.75 10.50 -1.91
CA LEU A 118 9.44 9.92 -1.57
C LEU A 118 9.60 8.64 -0.74
N ARG A 119 10.51 7.74 -1.13
CA ARG A 119 10.78 6.51 -0.38
C ARG A 119 11.25 6.79 1.04
N ALA A 120 12.12 7.78 1.24
CA ALA A 120 12.57 8.17 2.57
C ALA A 120 11.40 8.65 3.45
N VAL A 121 10.48 9.47 2.89
CA VAL A 121 9.30 9.95 3.62
C VAL A 121 8.33 8.81 3.93
N VAL A 122 8.04 7.95 2.95
CA VAL A 122 7.23 6.73 3.12
C VAL A 122 7.79 5.86 4.23
N GLU A 123 9.09 5.55 4.20
CA GLU A 123 9.74 4.67 5.16
C GLU A 123 9.71 5.28 6.57
N SER A 124 10.00 6.58 6.69
CA SER A 124 9.96 7.29 7.97
C SER A 124 8.56 7.26 8.59
N HIS A 125 7.52 7.54 7.81
CA HIS A 125 6.14 7.57 8.29
C HIS A 125 5.57 6.17 8.54
N THR A 126 5.91 5.19 7.71
CA THR A 126 5.50 3.80 7.91
C THR A 126 6.13 3.23 9.18
N LYS A 127 7.41 3.50 9.44
CA LYS A 127 8.06 3.11 10.71
C LYS A 127 7.45 3.82 11.92
N ALA A 128 7.12 5.10 11.81
CA ALA A 128 6.44 5.82 12.89
C ALA A 128 5.04 5.24 13.18
N MET A 129 4.29 4.84 12.15
CA MET A 129 3.02 4.13 12.29
C MET A 129 3.19 2.74 12.91
N ASP A 130 4.22 1.99 12.50
CA ASP A 130 4.51 0.66 13.04
C ASP A 130 4.95 0.75 14.51
N ILE A 131 5.73 1.76 14.88
CA ILE A 131 6.07 2.03 16.29
C ILE A 131 4.81 2.38 17.10
N SER A 132 3.87 3.17 16.56
CA SER A 132 2.60 3.40 17.26
C SER A 132 1.75 2.13 17.38
N ASN A 133 1.80 1.23 16.39
CA ASN A 133 1.12 -0.08 16.44
C ASN A 133 1.88 -1.12 17.29
N SER A 134 3.16 -0.92 17.57
CA SER A 134 3.96 -1.73 18.51
C SER A 134 3.68 -1.41 19.97
N THR A 135 2.90 -0.33 20.23
CA THR A 135 2.23 -0.19 21.52
C THR A 135 1.26 -1.37 21.62
N PRO A 136 1.39 -2.26 22.62
CA PRO A 136 0.51 -3.41 22.73
C PRO A 136 -0.94 -2.90 22.67
N LEU A 137 -1.69 -3.44 21.71
CA LEU A 137 -3.10 -3.12 21.54
C LEU A 137 -3.77 -3.14 22.92
N PRO A 138 -4.61 -2.15 23.26
CA PRO A 138 -5.32 -2.17 24.53
C PRO A 138 -6.02 -3.52 24.69
N PRO A 139 -6.16 -4.07 25.92
CA PRO A 139 -6.65 -5.44 26.13
C PRO A 139 -7.97 -5.78 25.41
N ARG A 140 -8.82 -4.77 25.22
CA ARG A 140 -10.07 -4.86 24.46
C ARG A 140 -9.86 -5.18 22.98
N GLU A 141 -8.87 -4.57 22.34
CA GLU A 141 -8.57 -4.77 20.93
C GLU A 141 -7.82 -6.08 20.69
N LEU A 142 -6.96 -6.51 21.62
CA LEU A 142 -6.39 -7.88 21.60
C LEU A 142 -7.48 -8.95 21.64
N LEU A 143 -8.47 -8.78 22.52
CA LEU A 143 -9.60 -9.70 22.60
C LEU A 143 -10.42 -9.69 21.30
N ALA A 144 -10.72 -8.49 20.77
CA ALA A 144 -11.42 -8.36 19.49
C ALA A 144 -10.65 -8.99 18.32
N ALA A 145 -9.32 -8.84 18.28
CA ALA A 145 -8.46 -9.46 17.27
C ALA A 145 -8.45 -11.00 17.42
N SER A 146 -8.40 -11.52 18.65
CA SER A 146 -8.51 -12.95 18.94
C SER A 146 -9.86 -13.52 18.49
N ASP A 147 -10.96 -12.83 18.80
CA ASP A 147 -12.32 -13.22 18.38
C ASP A 147 -12.46 -13.17 16.86
N ALA A 148 -11.91 -12.15 16.20
CA ALA A 148 -11.87 -12.05 14.75
C ALA A 148 -11.09 -13.22 14.11
N MET A 149 -9.95 -13.60 14.68
CA MET A 149 -9.21 -14.78 14.20
C MET A 149 -9.97 -16.10 14.44
N ALA A 150 -10.68 -16.23 15.55
CA ALA A 150 -11.52 -17.39 15.82
C ALA A 150 -12.69 -17.47 14.82
N SER A 151 -13.32 -16.33 14.54
CA SER A 151 -14.36 -16.20 13.52
C SER A 151 -13.82 -16.55 12.13
N ALA A 152 -12.63 -16.06 11.76
CA ALA A 152 -11.99 -16.38 10.49
C ALA A 152 -11.71 -17.88 10.32
N ARG A 153 -11.21 -18.55 11.38
CA ARG A 153 -11.05 -20.02 11.39
C ARG A 153 -12.37 -20.74 11.16
N GLN A 154 -13.42 -20.33 11.86
CA GLN A 154 -14.75 -20.94 11.73
C GLN A 154 -15.32 -20.73 10.32
N ALA A 155 -15.19 -19.53 9.77
CA ALA A 155 -15.64 -19.23 8.42
C ALA A 155 -14.92 -20.11 7.39
N LEU A 156 -13.59 -20.26 7.51
CA LEU A 156 -12.82 -21.11 6.60
C LEU A 156 -13.19 -22.58 6.69
N TYR A 157 -13.45 -23.08 7.89
CA TYR A 157 -13.94 -24.45 8.08
C TYR A 157 -15.31 -24.67 7.40
N LEU A 158 -16.20 -23.68 7.46
CA LEU A 158 -17.48 -23.74 6.73
C LEU A 158 -17.26 -23.67 5.21
N THR A 159 -16.36 -22.81 4.73
CA THR A 159 -16.00 -22.72 3.32
C THR A 159 -15.43 -24.04 2.80
N GLU A 160 -14.58 -24.71 3.58
CA GLU A 160 -14.03 -26.02 3.23
C GLU A 160 -15.12 -27.08 3.10
N GLN A 161 -16.09 -27.11 4.02
CA GLN A 161 -17.24 -28.01 3.93
C GLN A 161 -18.09 -27.72 2.69
N CYS A 162 -18.32 -26.45 2.36
CA CYS A 162 -19.01 -26.06 1.13
C CYS A 162 -18.23 -26.52 -0.11
N ASN A 163 -16.90 -26.37 -0.14
CA ASN A 163 -16.06 -26.84 -1.23
C ASN A 163 -16.12 -28.38 -1.38
N ALA A 164 -16.09 -29.12 -0.26
CA ALA A 164 -16.23 -30.57 -0.27
C ALA A 164 -17.62 -31.02 -0.75
N SER A 165 -18.67 -30.30 -0.35
CA SER A 165 -20.04 -30.54 -0.82
C SER A 165 -20.17 -30.31 -2.32
N LEU A 166 -19.62 -29.20 -2.82
CA LEU A 166 -19.57 -28.88 -4.26
C LEU A 166 -18.84 -29.97 -5.05
N ALA A 167 -17.68 -30.41 -4.58
CA ALA A 167 -16.92 -31.47 -5.22
C ALA A 167 -17.73 -32.78 -5.34
N ARG A 168 -18.42 -33.17 -4.26
CA ARG A 168 -19.30 -34.35 -4.26
C ARG A 168 -20.51 -34.15 -5.18
N ALA A 169 -21.08 -32.94 -5.23
CA ALA A 169 -22.21 -32.65 -6.10
C ALA A 169 -21.80 -32.82 -7.57
N ILE A 170 -20.62 -32.32 -7.97
CA ILE A 170 -20.07 -32.47 -9.33
C ILE A 170 -19.80 -33.94 -9.67
N GLU A 171 -19.24 -34.70 -8.73
CA GLU A 171 -18.94 -36.14 -8.93
C GLU A 171 -20.20 -37.00 -9.09
N ASN A 172 -21.31 -36.60 -8.47
CA ASN A 172 -22.59 -37.32 -8.49
C ASN A 172 -23.63 -36.66 -9.41
N ILE A 173 -23.21 -35.90 -10.42
CA ILE A 173 -24.15 -35.32 -11.40
C ILE A 173 -24.79 -36.45 -12.21
N GLU A 174 -26.09 -36.61 -12.04
CA GLU A 174 -26.97 -37.40 -12.91
C GLU A 174 -27.81 -36.41 -13.74
N CYS A 175 -27.24 -35.88 -14.82
CA CYS A 175 -27.90 -34.91 -15.70
C CYS A 175 -27.59 -35.23 -17.17
N GLU A 176 -28.59 -35.14 -18.05
CA GLU A 176 -28.38 -35.34 -19.50
C GLU A 176 -27.56 -34.22 -20.15
N THR A 177 -27.48 -33.04 -19.50
CA THR A 177 -26.86 -31.82 -20.05
C THR A 177 -25.41 -31.60 -19.62
N PHE A 178 -25.00 -32.12 -18.46
CA PHE A 178 -23.67 -31.91 -17.90
C PHE A 178 -23.06 -33.23 -17.48
N SER A 179 -21.78 -33.42 -17.78
CA SER A 179 -21.02 -34.58 -17.33
C SER A 179 -20.09 -34.22 -16.16
N PRO A 180 -19.75 -35.15 -15.26
CA PRO A 180 -18.74 -34.91 -14.22
C PRO A 180 -17.35 -34.51 -14.75
N THR A 181 -17.10 -34.77 -16.04
CA THR A 181 -15.88 -34.41 -16.77
C THR A 181 -16.00 -33.10 -17.55
N ASP A 182 -17.09 -32.36 -17.37
CA ASP A 182 -17.30 -31.07 -18.03
C ASP A 182 -16.18 -30.07 -17.65
N PRO A 183 -15.56 -29.41 -18.65
CA PRO A 183 -14.40 -28.55 -18.41
C PRO A 183 -14.71 -27.35 -17.51
N ASP A 184 -15.92 -26.79 -17.58
CA ASP A 184 -16.31 -25.63 -16.77
C ASP A 184 -16.56 -26.04 -15.32
N LEU A 185 -17.15 -27.22 -15.09
CA LEU A 185 -17.33 -27.80 -13.74
C LEU A 185 -15.99 -28.18 -13.10
N LEU A 186 -15.07 -28.76 -13.88
CA LEU A 186 -13.71 -29.07 -13.41
C LEU A 186 -12.93 -27.79 -13.08
N LEU A 187 -13.06 -26.76 -13.92
CA LEU A 187 -12.45 -25.46 -13.65
C LEU A 187 -13.02 -24.82 -12.40
N MET A 188 -14.35 -24.86 -12.20
CA MET A 188 -15.00 -24.36 -10.99
C MET A 188 -14.50 -25.08 -9.74
N LYS A 189 -14.40 -26.42 -9.77
CA LYS A 189 -13.84 -27.23 -8.68
C LYS A 189 -12.39 -26.87 -8.38
N ALA A 190 -11.57 -26.70 -9.42
CA ALA A 190 -10.17 -26.32 -9.29
C ALA A 190 -10.02 -24.92 -8.67
N ILE A 191 -10.76 -23.93 -9.16
CA ILE A 191 -10.75 -22.55 -8.64
C ILE A 191 -11.23 -22.51 -7.19
N SER A 192 -12.34 -23.21 -6.87
CA SER A 192 -12.89 -23.25 -5.52
C SER A 192 -11.91 -23.87 -4.52
N THR A 193 -11.24 -24.95 -4.92
CA THR A 193 -10.21 -25.61 -4.11
C THR A 193 -8.98 -24.72 -3.93
N ALA A 194 -8.46 -24.14 -5.01
CA ALA A 194 -7.30 -23.24 -4.96
C ALA A 194 -7.59 -21.98 -4.11
N SER A 195 -8.79 -21.41 -4.23
CA SER A 195 -9.21 -20.25 -3.43
C SER A 195 -9.26 -20.58 -1.95
N THR A 196 -9.86 -21.73 -1.59
CA THR A 196 -9.91 -22.21 -0.21
C THR A 196 -8.50 -22.41 0.36
N GLN A 197 -7.59 -23.01 -0.41
CA GLN A 197 -6.20 -23.21 0.00
C GLN A 197 -5.43 -21.89 0.17
N CYS A 198 -5.62 -20.94 -0.75
CA CYS A 198 -5.03 -19.61 -0.64
C CYS A 198 -5.47 -18.91 0.65
N LEU A 199 -6.76 -18.97 0.99
CA LEU A 199 -7.25 -18.38 2.23
C LEU A 199 -6.65 -19.03 3.49
N HIS A 200 -6.45 -20.35 3.49
CA HIS A 200 -5.75 -21.04 4.58
C HIS A 200 -4.30 -20.58 4.72
N GLN A 201 -3.60 -20.39 3.61
CA GLN A 201 -2.22 -19.86 3.61
C GLN A 201 -2.18 -18.42 4.13
N CYS A 202 -3.13 -17.57 3.73
CA CYS A 202 -3.22 -16.21 4.25
C CYS A 202 -3.46 -16.19 5.75
N LEU A 203 -4.36 -17.03 6.27
CA LEU A 203 -4.62 -17.12 7.70
C LEU A 203 -3.39 -17.59 8.49
N SER A 204 -2.64 -18.57 7.98
CA SER A 204 -1.44 -19.06 8.66
C SER A 204 -0.33 -18.01 8.72
N LEU A 205 -0.18 -17.20 7.67
CA LEU A 205 0.74 -16.05 7.66
C LEU A 205 0.34 -15.01 8.71
N LEU A 206 -0.96 -14.71 8.83
CA LEU A 206 -1.48 -13.78 9.84
C LEU A 206 -1.24 -14.28 11.27
N GLN A 207 -1.46 -15.57 11.52
CA GLN A 207 -1.20 -16.18 12.83
C GLN A 207 0.28 -16.10 13.20
N ARG A 208 1.17 -16.46 12.28
CA ARG A 208 2.62 -16.37 12.48
C ARG A 208 3.08 -14.94 12.75
N HIS A 209 2.49 -13.95 12.06
CA HIS A 209 2.80 -12.55 12.29
C HIS A 209 2.37 -12.08 13.69
N GLN A 210 1.22 -12.56 14.19
CA GLN A 210 0.80 -12.27 15.56
C GLN A 210 1.73 -12.88 16.60
N GLU A 211 2.15 -14.14 16.43
CA GLU A 211 3.08 -14.82 17.35
C GLU A 211 4.43 -14.09 17.46
N ILE A 212 4.94 -13.55 16.34
CA ILE A 212 6.19 -12.77 16.31
C ILE A 212 6.04 -11.42 17.03
N ASN A 213 4.85 -10.82 16.97
CA ASN A 213 4.60 -9.49 17.54
C ASN A 213 4.08 -9.50 18.99
N THR A 214 3.65 -10.65 19.53
CA THR A 214 3.35 -10.79 20.95
C THR A 214 4.62 -11.13 21.73
N PRO A 215 5.22 -10.22 22.52
CA PRO A 215 6.36 -10.58 23.34
C PRO A 215 5.91 -11.60 24.38
N HIS A 216 6.57 -12.77 24.41
CA HIS A 216 6.45 -13.71 25.51
C HIS A 216 6.78 -12.97 26.81
N SER A 217 5.78 -12.75 27.66
CA SER A 217 6.00 -12.47 29.07
C SER A 217 6.62 -13.72 29.69
N GLU A 218 7.95 -13.74 29.79
CA GLU A 218 8.67 -14.69 30.63
C GLU A 218 8.14 -14.55 32.06
N THR A 219 7.26 -15.47 32.45
CA THR A 219 6.85 -15.67 33.83
C THR A 219 8.06 -16.19 34.61
N THR A 220 8.82 -15.27 35.20
CA THR A 220 9.79 -15.59 36.23
C THR A 220 9.03 -16.10 37.46
N SER A 221 8.80 -17.41 37.52
CA SER A 221 8.49 -18.09 38.78
C SER A 221 9.73 -18.02 39.66
N VAL A 222 9.72 -17.10 40.62
CA VAL A 222 10.65 -17.14 41.75
C VAL A 222 9.98 -17.94 42.86
N ASN A 223 10.50 -19.16 43.02
CA ASN A 223 10.40 -19.98 44.23
C ASN A 223 11.07 -19.27 45.41
#